data_AF-M1ZXP6-F1
#
_entry.id   AF-M1ZXP6-F1
#
_cell.length_a   1.000
_cell.length_b   1.000
_cell.length_c   1.000
_cell.angle_alpha   90.00
_cell.angle_beta   90.00
_cell.angle_gamma   90.00
#
_symmetry.space_group_name_H-M   'P 1'
#
loop_
_entity.id
_entity.type
_entity.pdbx_description
1 polymer ?
#
loop_
_entity_poly.entity_id
_entity_poly.type
_entity_poly.pdbx_seq_one_letter_code
_entity_poly.pdbx_strand_id
1 'polypeptide(L)'
;DTVISVVDDRHLAWTINEDGKYVPKYEKRINRQYLPSEFRETGAIFATKREFISENSRMGKNIDLIEVSKHESIDIDNYSDWWVAERLLKRKKIVIRADATNEIGTGHIYRGMNIASKITEHEVVFLMDCKCKLGIEIVGKNNYPIYTFENNLLETIDKLNPDIIINDILDTDKEYMKELKNKGIFTINFEDLGEGAKYANLVFNALYEHKIPLRNAYSGYKYYILRDEFYGYKDRDIKETVNNILVTFGGTDPSNLTEKTLEALLKINYDKDINVVLGLGYKDKKNIHEKYKNFKNISIHDSIKNMSEYMYNADLVITSGGRTMYEVVSLKTPCLVLCQNERELTHIFGHLGNGVINLGMGKYITDSMLRSNLNEVITDFELRKEMKERMESIDLSNGFKIFLI
;
A
#
# COMPACT_ATOMS: atom_id res chain seq x y z
N ASP A 1 18.90 48.29 6.03
CA ASP A 1 18.01 49.40 5.64
C ASP A 1 16.69 48.89 5.07
N THR A 2 16.78 47.93 4.16
CA THR A 2 15.64 47.26 3.53
C THR A 2 15.83 45.75 3.63
N VAL A 3 14.74 45.01 3.75
CA VAL A 3 14.71 43.54 3.74
C VAL A 3 13.67 43.07 2.73
N ILE A 4 14.03 42.08 1.91
CA ILE A 4 13.20 41.57 0.82
C ILE A 4 13.15 40.05 0.89
N SER A 5 11.98 39.45 0.66
CA SER A 5 11.86 38.00 0.53
C SER A 5 12.30 37.51 -0.84
N VAL A 6 13.08 36.43 -0.85
CA VAL A 6 13.59 35.80 -2.06
C VAL A 6 13.47 34.29 -1.98
N VAL A 7 13.54 33.64 -3.14
CA VAL A 7 13.69 32.17 -3.24
C VAL A 7 14.92 31.85 -4.08
N ASP A 8 15.66 30.80 -3.69
CA ASP A 8 16.72 30.25 -4.52
C ASP A 8 16.16 29.75 -5.86
N ASP A 9 16.58 30.42 -6.91
CA ASP A 9 16.17 30.19 -8.28
C ASP A 9 17.37 29.95 -9.20
N ARG A 10 18.38 29.22 -8.74
CA ARG A 10 19.47 28.75 -9.63
C ARG A 10 18.90 28.02 -10.84
N HIS A 11 19.09 28.47 -12.08
CA HIS A 11 18.70 27.71 -13.27
C HIS A 11 19.55 28.05 -14.50
N LEU A 12 19.51 27.19 -15.51
CA LEU A 12 20.14 27.50 -16.80
C LEU A 12 19.21 28.45 -17.58
N ALA A 13 19.44 29.75 -17.43
CA ALA A 13 18.65 30.80 -18.07
C ALA A 13 19.31 31.35 -19.35
N TRP A 14 18.47 31.94 -20.21
CA TRP A 14 18.88 32.64 -21.43
C TRP A 14 18.29 34.04 -21.43
N THR A 15 18.95 34.97 -22.12
CA THR A 15 18.47 36.33 -22.34
C THR A 15 18.67 36.73 -23.79
N ILE A 16 18.09 37.86 -24.20
CA ILE A 16 18.30 38.47 -25.50
C ILE A 16 19.32 39.60 -25.32
N ASN A 17 20.36 39.64 -26.18
CA ASN A 17 21.31 40.74 -26.21
C ASN A 17 20.78 41.93 -27.06
N GLU A 18 21.52 43.04 -27.13
CA GLU A 18 21.13 44.22 -27.91
C GLU A 18 20.92 43.93 -29.41
N ASP A 19 21.57 42.90 -29.96
CA ASP A 19 21.43 42.45 -31.35
C ASP A 19 20.22 41.51 -31.58
N GLY A 20 19.38 41.27 -30.56
CA GLY A 20 18.24 40.36 -30.66
C GLY A 20 18.60 38.87 -30.64
N LYS A 21 19.84 38.51 -30.29
CA LYS A 21 20.32 37.11 -30.23
C LYS A 21 20.17 36.52 -28.83
N TYR A 22 19.82 35.23 -28.77
CA TYR A 22 19.79 34.48 -27.53
C TYR A 22 21.20 34.20 -27.02
N VAL A 23 21.49 34.62 -25.79
CA VAL A 23 22.76 34.40 -25.09
C VAL A 23 22.49 33.80 -23.70
N PRO A 24 23.36 32.90 -23.21
CA PRO A 24 23.17 32.29 -21.89
C PRO A 24 23.41 33.33 -20.77
N LYS A 25 22.66 33.24 -19.67
CA LYS A 25 22.92 33.99 -18.43
C LYS A 25 23.96 33.32 -17.52
N TYR A 26 24.64 32.29 -18.00
CA TYR A 26 25.64 31.51 -17.26
C TYR A 26 26.99 31.53 -17.97
N GLU A 27 28.08 31.54 -17.22
CA GLU A 27 29.44 31.46 -17.78
C GLU A 27 29.79 30.05 -18.26
N LYS A 28 29.38 29.02 -17.50
CA LYS A 28 29.63 27.60 -17.81
C LYS A 28 28.36 26.79 -17.64
N ARG A 29 28.10 25.87 -18.58
CA ARG A 29 26.96 24.97 -18.52
C ARG A 29 27.29 23.78 -17.61
N ILE A 30 26.79 23.83 -16.38
CA ILE A 30 26.96 22.80 -15.34
C ILE A 30 25.62 22.39 -14.75
N ASN A 31 25.58 21.33 -13.95
CA ASN A 31 24.35 20.93 -13.27
C ASN A 31 23.87 22.04 -12.31
N ARG A 32 22.54 22.21 -12.21
CA ARG A 32 21.88 23.27 -11.44
C ARG A 32 22.43 23.44 -10.02
N GLN A 33 22.73 22.34 -9.33
CA GLN A 33 23.27 22.36 -7.96
C GLN A 33 24.65 23.01 -7.81
N TYR A 34 25.42 23.15 -8.89
CA TYR A 34 26.75 23.76 -8.91
C TYR A 34 26.76 25.19 -9.45
N LEU A 35 25.62 25.70 -9.92
CA LEU A 35 25.50 27.10 -10.32
C LEU A 35 25.68 28.01 -9.08
N PRO A 36 26.28 29.20 -9.25
CA PRO A 36 26.28 30.23 -8.21
C PRO A 36 24.86 30.52 -7.72
N SER A 37 24.69 30.87 -6.44
CA SER A 37 23.38 31.24 -5.90
C SER A 37 22.77 32.39 -6.70
N GLU A 38 21.53 32.21 -7.11
CA GLU A 38 20.72 33.20 -7.82
C GLU A 38 19.36 33.25 -7.13
N PHE A 39 18.90 34.45 -6.80
CA PHE A 39 17.71 34.67 -6.00
C PHE A 39 16.68 35.45 -6.80
N ARG A 40 15.43 34.98 -6.77
CA ARG A 40 14.28 35.69 -7.33
C ARG A 40 13.47 36.31 -6.19
N GLU A 41 13.16 37.59 -6.28
CA GLU A 41 12.23 38.24 -5.35
C GLU A 41 10.86 37.56 -5.42
N THR A 42 10.26 37.31 -4.26
CA THR A 42 8.94 36.68 -4.17
C THR A 42 7.81 37.69 -3.92
N GLY A 43 8.15 38.96 -3.62
CA GLY A 43 7.16 40.00 -3.31
C GLY A 43 6.43 39.83 -1.97
N ALA A 44 6.57 38.69 -1.30
CA ALA A 44 5.86 38.36 -0.06
C ALA A 44 6.22 39.29 1.12
N ILE A 45 7.49 39.69 1.23
CA ILE A 45 7.98 40.60 2.26
C ILE A 45 8.79 41.69 1.59
N PHE A 46 8.35 42.93 1.80
CA PHE A 46 9.14 44.12 1.54
C PHE A 46 9.07 45.03 2.76
N ALA A 47 10.18 45.15 3.49
CA ALA A 47 10.27 45.96 4.69
C ALA A 47 11.40 46.99 4.55
N THR A 48 11.11 48.26 4.79
CA THR A 48 12.10 49.35 4.68
C THR A 48 11.86 50.37 5.79
N LYS A 49 12.92 51.00 6.30
CA LYS A 49 12.74 52.11 7.25
C LYS A 49 12.14 53.33 6.55
N ARG A 50 11.30 54.08 7.26
CA ARG A 50 10.59 55.27 6.72
C ARG A 50 11.53 56.28 6.05
N GLU A 51 12.72 56.47 6.60
CA GLU A 51 13.75 57.39 6.10
C GLU A 51 14.27 57.08 4.69
N PHE A 52 14.09 55.84 4.20
CA PHE A 52 14.50 55.42 2.85
C PHE A 52 13.35 55.48 1.83
N ILE A 53 12.14 55.88 2.25
CA ILE A 53 10.99 56.03 1.35
C ILE A 53 11.01 57.45 0.78
N SER A 54 11.19 57.54 -0.54
CA SER A 54 11.21 58.77 -1.34
C SER A 54 10.22 58.66 -2.50
N GLU A 55 10.01 59.74 -3.25
CA GLU A 55 9.13 59.74 -4.43
C GLU A 55 9.56 58.72 -5.50
N ASN A 56 10.87 58.46 -5.64
CA ASN A 56 11.42 57.64 -6.72
C ASN A 56 12.05 56.32 -6.25
N SER A 57 12.07 56.05 -4.94
CA SER A 57 12.66 54.82 -4.39
C SER A 57 12.09 54.51 -3.01
N ARG A 58 12.00 53.21 -2.72
CA ARG A 58 11.65 52.66 -1.41
C ARG A 58 12.77 51.83 -0.78
N MET A 59 13.95 51.80 -1.41
CA MET A 59 15.08 50.97 -0.99
C MET A 59 16.19 51.82 -0.36
N GLY A 60 16.71 51.37 0.78
CA GLY A 60 17.94 51.89 1.36
C GLY A 60 19.20 51.28 0.72
N LYS A 61 20.38 51.67 1.20
CA LYS A 61 21.65 51.24 0.61
C LYS A 61 22.02 49.80 1.01
N ASN A 62 21.70 49.41 2.25
CA ASN A 62 21.97 48.08 2.76
C ASN A 62 20.72 47.20 2.67
N ILE A 63 20.76 46.22 1.78
CA ILE A 63 19.69 45.26 1.53
C ILE A 63 20.05 43.92 2.17
N ASP A 64 19.11 43.35 2.91
CA ASP A 64 19.20 41.99 3.42
C ASP A 64 18.10 41.12 2.80
N LEU A 65 18.34 39.81 2.72
CA LEU A 65 17.45 38.87 2.04
C LEU A 65 16.85 37.88 3.03
N ILE A 66 15.53 37.74 3.00
CA ILE A 66 14.82 36.66 3.70
C ILE A 66 14.57 35.56 2.69
N GLU A 67 15.35 34.47 2.77
CA GLU A 67 15.08 33.30 1.95
C GLU A 67 13.83 32.59 2.46
N VAL A 68 12.85 32.39 1.57
CA VAL A 68 11.63 31.62 1.84
C VAL A 68 11.68 30.30 1.09
N SER A 69 10.92 29.30 1.55
CA SER A 69 10.85 28.02 0.86
C SER A 69 10.19 28.15 -0.51
N LYS A 70 10.44 27.20 -1.41
CA LYS A 70 9.75 27.14 -2.71
C LYS A 70 8.23 27.12 -2.60
N HIS A 71 7.70 26.50 -1.54
CA HIS A 71 6.27 26.44 -1.28
C HIS A 71 5.70 27.81 -0.86
N GLU A 72 6.45 28.57 -0.07
CA GLU A 72 6.07 29.93 0.35
C GLU A 72 6.33 30.98 -0.74
N SER A 73 7.17 30.66 -1.72
CA SER A 73 7.53 31.56 -2.84
C SER A 73 6.51 31.62 -3.98
N ILE A 74 5.38 30.91 -3.85
CA ILE A 74 4.37 30.86 -4.91
C ILE A 74 3.65 32.20 -4.95
N ASP A 75 3.90 32.92 -6.03
CA ASP A 75 3.16 34.10 -6.41
C ASP A 75 2.02 33.70 -7.36
N ILE A 76 0.87 34.34 -7.23
CA ILE A 76 -0.34 33.97 -7.98
C ILE A 76 -0.53 34.98 -9.10
N ASP A 77 0.06 34.70 -10.26
CA ASP A 77 -0.08 35.53 -11.46
C ASP A 77 -1.16 34.99 -12.41
N ASN A 78 -1.35 33.66 -12.43
CA ASN A 78 -2.29 33.00 -13.32
C ASN A 78 -3.05 31.84 -12.64
N TYR A 79 -4.03 31.27 -13.36
CA TYR A 79 -4.87 30.18 -12.85
C TYR A 79 -4.10 28.91 -12.45
N SER A 80 -2.95 28.64 -13.08
CA SER A 80 -2.12 27.49 -12.73
C SER A 80 -1.48 27.68 -11.36
N ASP A 81 -1.02 28.89 -11.05
CA ASP A 81 -0.46 29.24 -9.74
C ASP A 81 -1.53 29.12 -8.65
N TRP A 82 -2.75 29.58 -8.95
CA TRP A 82 -3.90 29.42 -8.05
C TRP A 82 -4.14 27.95 -7.70
N TRP A 83 -4.08 27.05 -8.69
CA TRP A 83 -4.25 25.62 -8.47
C TRP A 83 -3.16 25.03 -7.58
N VAL A 84 -1.90 25.42 -7.78
CA VAL A 84 -0.77 24.97 -6.93
C VAL A 84 -0.93 25.51 -5.51
N ALA A 85 -1.25 26.80 -5.35
CA ALA A 85 -1.46 27.43 -4.05
C ALA A 85 -2.60 26.75 -3.28
N GLU A 86 -3.74 26.50 -3.95
CA GLU A 86 -4.88 25.81 -3.33
C GLU A 86 -4.49 24.40 -2.84
N ARG A 87 -3.74 23.65 -3.66
CA ARG A 87 -3.29 22.30 -3.29
C ARG A 87 -2.34 22.30 -2.10
N LEU A 88 -1.45 23.29 -2.01
CA LEU A 88 -0.54 23.41 -0.87
C LEU A 88 -1.26 23.84 0.41
N LEU A 89 -2.24 24.75 0.31
CA LEU A 89 -3.06 25.14 1.47
C LEU A 89 -3.93 23.99 1.99
N LYS A 90 -4.38 23.09 1.09
CA LYS A 90 -5.10 21.87 1.45
C LYS A 90 -4.18 20.71 1.81
N ARG A 91 -2.86 20.89 1.76
CA ARG A 91 -1.90 19.83 2.07
C ARG A 91 -2.05 19.42 3.53
N LYS A 92 -2.23 18.12 3.74
CA LYS A 92 -2.32 17.50 5.06
C LYS A 92 -1.06 16.74 5.38
N LYS A 93 -0.73 16.67 6.68
CA LYS A 93 0.27 15.75 7.20
C LYS A 93 -0.40 14.47 7.65
N ILE A 94 -0.09 13.39 6.97
CA ILE A 94 -0.71 12.07 7.13
C ILE A 94 0.35 11.10 7.63
N VAL A 95 0.12 10.54 8.80
CA VAL A 95 0.98 9.52 9.39
C VAL A 95 0.34 8.16 9.16
N ILE A 96 1.06 7.26 8.49
CA ILE A 96 0.68 5.87 8.34
C ILE A 96 1.39 5.07 9.43
N ARG A 97 0.63 4.62 10.42
CA ARG A 97 1.13 3.74 11.46
C ARG A 97 0.94 2.30 10.98
N ALA A 98 2.02 1.61 10.64
CA ALA A 98 1.99 0.19 10.30
C ALA A 98 3.26 -0.52 10.78
N ASP A 99 3.16 -1.81 11.10
CA ASP A 99 4.29 -2.67 11.48
C ASP A 99 4.34 -3.93 10.65
N ALA A 100 5.55 -4.48 10.50
CA ALA A 100 5.75 -5.82 9.98
C ALA A 100 6.91 -6.51 10.68
N THR A 101 6.65 -7.75 11.08
CA THR A 101 7.63 -8.75 11.53
C THR A 101 7.40 -10.04 10.73
N ASN A 102 8.28 -11.03 10.91
CA ASN A 102 8.04 -12.36 10.32
C ASN A 102 6.76 -13.02 10.84
N GLU A 103 6.27 -12.61 12.02
CA GLU A 103 5.05 -13.15 12.64
C GLU A 103 3.80 -12.39 12.20
N ILE A 104 3.86 -11.04 12.17
CA ILE A 104 2.75 -10.18 11.75
C ILE A 104 2.51 -10.28 10.23
N GLY A 105 3.58 -10.48 9.46
CA GLY A 105 3.55 -10.42 8.00
C GLY A 105 3.65 -8.99 7.46
N THR A 106 3.77 -8.87 6.14
CA THR A 106 4.10 -7.61 5.45
C THR A 106 2.89 -6.89 4.84
N GLY A 107 1.69 -7.48 4.90
CA GLY A 107 0.50 -6.96 4.22
C GLY A 107 0.12 -5.53 4.64
N HIS A 108 0.30 -5.19 5.92
CA HIS A 108 0.03 -3.86 6.47
C HIS A 108 0.93 -2.79 5.82
N ILE A 109 2.20 -3.12 5.61
CA ILE A 109 3.17 -2.22 4.96
C ILE A 109 2.81 -2.00 3.50
N TYR A 110 2.48 -3.07 2.77
CA TYR A 110 2.09 -2.95 1.36
C TYR A 110 0.79 -2.16 1.18
N ARG A 111 -0.20 -2.35 2.05
CA ARG A 111 -1.43 -1.53 2.05
C ARG A 111 -1.10 -0.07 2.36
N GLY A 112 -0.30 0.21 3.38
CA GLY A 112 0.16 1.56 3.68
C GLY A 112 0.87 2.24 2.51
N MET A 113 1.78 1.54 1.83
CA MET A 113 2.48 2.07 0.65
C MET A 113 1.54 2.25 -0.56
N ASN A 114 0.55 1.38 -0.73
CA ASN A 114 -0.47 1.53 -1.78
C ASN A 114 -1.35 2.76 -1.51
N ILE A 115 -1.69 3.03 -0.25
CA ILE A 115 -2.39 4.27 0.13
C ILE A 115 -1.48 5.47 -0.16
N ALA A 116 -0.25 5.46 0.36
CA ALA A 116 0.70 6.56 0.20
C ALA A 116 0.95 6.95 -1.27
N SER A 117 0.98 5.97 -2.19
CA SER A 117 1.23 6.22 -3.61
C SER A 117 0.11 6.99 -4.33
N LYS A 118 -1.07 7.11 -3.71
CA LYS A 118 -2.26 7.75 -4.30
C LYS A 118 -2.64 9.08 -3.65
N ILE A 119 -2.02 9.44 -2.53
CA ILE A 119 -2.23 10.71 -1.81
C ILE A 119 -0.95 11.56 -1.82
N THR A 120 -0.30 11.62 -2.98
CA THR A 120 1.03 12.25 -3.15
C THR A 120 1.00 13.78 -3.03
N GLU A 121 -0.18 14.38 -3.10
CA GLU A 121 -0.41 15.79 -2.80
C GLU A 121 -0.26 16.14 -1.31
N HIS A 122 -0.21 15.14 -0.43
CA HIS A 122 -0.08 15.27 1.01
C HIS A 122 1.35 14.98 1.50
N GLU A 123 1.70 15.46 2.70
CA GLU A 123 2.91 15.00 3.38
C GLU A 123 2.61 13.66 4.04
N VAL A 124 3.15 12.57 3.48
CA VAL A 124 2.93 11.22 4.01
C VAL A 124 4.21 10.71 4.66
N VAL A 125 4.11 10.25 5.91
CA VAL A 125 5.22 9.65 6.65
C VAL A 125 4.77 8.34 7.29
N PHE A 126 5.70 7.38 7.41
CA PHE A 126 5.45 6.14 8.13
C PHE A 126 5.93 6.25 9.57
N LEU A 127 5.11 5.78 10.51
CA LEU A 127 5.45 5.66 11.93
C LEU A 127 5.48 4.19 12.34
N MET A 128 6.63 3.72 12.81
CA MET A 128 6.89 2.30 13.01
C MET A 128 7.55 2.02 14.38
N ASP A 129 7.31 0.85 14.96
CA ASP A 129 8.09 0.43 16.14
C ASP A 129 9.52 0.16 15.67
N CYS A 130 10.53 0.68 16.39
CA CYS A 130 11.94 0.49 16.04
C CYS A 130 12.36 -0.99 16.01
N LYS A 131 11.62 -1.87 16.69
CA LYS A 131 11.83 -3.33 16.68
C LYS A 131 11.38 -3.98 15.37
N CYS A 132 10.48 -3.35 14.61
CA CYS A 132 9.92 -3.87 13.38
C CYS A 132 10.83 -3.61 12.15
N LYS A 133 12.07 -4.12 12.24
CA LYS A 133 13.13 -3.92 11.23
C LYS A 133 12.72 -4.31 9.81
N LEU A 134 11.95 -5.38 9.65
CA LEU A 134 11.47 -5.85 8.34
C LEU A 134 10.61 -4.78 7.66
N GLY A 135 9.65 -4.21 8.37
CA GLY A 135 8.81 -3.14 7.85
C GLY A 135 9.63 -1.90 7.50
N ILE A 136 10.53 -1.48 8.39
CA ILE A 136 11.41 -0.32 8.19
C ILE A 136 12.26 -0.48 6.91
N GLU A 137 12.83 -1.67 6.71
CA GLU A 137 13.62 -1.97 5.51
C GLU A 137 12.77 -1.89 4.22
N ILE A 138 11.56 -2.45 4.23
CA ILE A 138 10.66 -2.43 3.06
C ILE A 138 10.25 -1.00 2.71
N VAL A 139 9.81 -0.22 3.70
CA VAL A 139 9.40 1.17 3.49
C VAL A 139 10.58 2.02 3.04
N GLY A 140 11.76 1.83 3.65
CA GLY A 140 12.98 2.58 3.33
C GLY A 140 13.48 2.32 1.92
N LYS A 141 13.41 1.07 1.44
CA LYS A 141 13.73 0.72 0.03
C LYS A 141 12.82 1.40 -0.98
N ASN A 142 11.62 1.83 -0.59
CA ASN A 142 10.67 2.55 -1.43
C ASN A 142 10.72 4.07 -1.23
N ASN A 143 11.74 4.59 -0.53
CA ASN A 143 12.02 6.02 -0.34
C ASN A 143 10.90 6.82 0.36
N TYR A 144 10.08 6.17 1.18
CA TYR A 144 9.13 6.89 2.03
C TYR A 144 9.82 7.40 3.31
N PRO A 145 9.45 8.59 3.83
CA PRO A 145 9.93 9.06 5.12
C PRO A 145 9.48 8.13 6.26
N ILE A 146 10.40 7.81 7.18
CA ILE A 146 10.13 6.92 8.32
C ILE A 146 10.52 7.61 9.62
N TYR A 147 9.63 7.54 10.60
CA TYR A 147 9.87 7.85 11.98
C TYR A 147 9.67 6.59 12.82
N THR A 148 10.52 6.39 13.82
CA THR A 148 10.43 5.23 14.72
C THR A 148 10.22 5.64 16.16
N PHE A 149 9.65 4.74 16.96
CA PHE A 149 9.48 4.89 18.40
C PHE A 149 9.84 3.57 19.10
N GLU A 150 10.22 3.62 20.38
CA GLU A 150 10.50 2.40 21.17
C GLU A 150 9.52 2.25 22.33
N ASN A 151 9.16 3.34 23.02
CA ASN A 151 8.15 3.38 24.09
C ASN A 151 7.48 4.77 24.25
N ASN A 152 7.67 5.66 23.27
CA ASN A 152 7.24 7.05 23.34
C ASN A 152 6.34 7.43 22.15
N LEU A 153 5.44 6.52 21.77
CA LEU A 153 4.56 6.65 20.60
C LEU A 153 3.83 8.01 20.57
N LEU A 154 3.16 8.39 21.66
CA LEU A 154 2.40 9.64 21.72
C LEU A 154 3.30 10.88 21.63
N GLU A 155 4.48 10.87 22.24
CA GLU A 155 5.45 11.96 22.14
C GLU A 155 5.96 12.12 20.70
N THR A 156 6.23 11.00 20.01
CA THR A 156 6.62 11.02 18.60
C THR A 156 5.49 11.53 17.72
N ILE A 157 4.24 11.16 18.00
CA ILE A 157 3.06 11.70 17.31
C ILE A 157 2.95 13.22 17.54
N ASP A 158 3.17 13.69 18.76
CA ASP A 158 3.13 15.12 19.08
C ASP A 158 4.20 15.93 18.33
N LYS A 159 5.41 15.38 18.20
CA LYS A 159 6.48 15.99 17.39
C LYS A 159 6.14 16.01 15.90
N LEU A 160 5.42 15.00 15.42
CA LEU A 160 4.97 14.95 14.03
C LEU A 160 3.83 15.92 13.76
N ASN A 161 2.97 16.18 14.75
CA ASN A 161 1.78 17.04 14.64
C ASN A 161 0.92 16.72 13.40
N PRO A 162 0.42 15.48 13.24
CA PRO A 162 -0.33 15.08 12.05
C PRO A 162 -1.76 15.63 12.05
N ASP A 163 -2.28 15.92 10.86
CA ASP A 163 -3.71 16.13 10.66
C ASP A 163 -4.48 14.80 10.72
N ILE A 164 -3.89 13.74 10.14
CA ILE A 164 -4.51 12.43 9.98
C ILE A 164 -3.54 11.33 10.43
N ILE A 165 -4.05 10.34 11.18
CA ILE A 165 -3.34 9.08 11.45
C ILE A 165 -4.14 7.92 10.85
N ILE A 166 -3.48 7.14 10.00
CA ILE A 166 -3.98 5.88 9.47
C ILE A 166 -3.33 4.74 10.26
N ASN A 167 -4.10 4.08 11.12
CA ASN A 167 -3.67 2.93 11.90
C ASN A 167 -3.93 1.64 11.13
N ASP A 168 -2.87 0.93 10.77
CA ASP A 168 -2.91 -0.41 10.21
C ASP A 168 -2.10 -1.38 11.07
N ILE A 169 -2.56 -1.57 12.30
CA ILE A 169 -1.87 -2.32 13.37
C ILE A 169 -2.77 -3.35 14.06
N LEU A 170 -3.86 -3.77 13.40
CA LEU A 170 -4.90 -4.62 13.99
C LEU A 170 -5.66 -3.87 15.10
N ASP A 171 -5.81 -4.51 16.26
CA ASP A 171 -6.66 -4.05 17.34
C ASP A 171 -6.02 -2.87 18.08
N THR A 172 -6.67 -1.72 18.04
CA THR A 172 -6.24 -0.54 18.81
C THR A 172 -6.86 -0.53 20.19
N ASP A 173 -6.13 0.00 21.17
CA ASP A 173 -6.64 0.17 22.52
C ASP A 173 -7.44 1.48 22.69
N LYS A 174 -8.30 1.49 23.71
CA LYS A 174 -9.19 2.62 24.02
C LYS A 174 -8.45 3.87 24.47
N GLU A 175 -7.31 3.74 25.15
CA GLU A 175 -6.59 4.88 25.73
C GLU A 175 -5.86 5.63 24.62
N TYR A 176 -5.10 4.91 23.78
CA TYR A 176 -4.44 5.43 22.59
C TYR A 176 -5.40 6.22 21.69
N MET A 177 -6.53 5.61 21.31
CA MET A 177 -7.47 6.27 20.39
C MET A 177 -8.17 7.49 21.01
N LYS A 178 -8.38 7.50 22.34
CA LYS A 178 -8.90 8.68 23.03
C LYS A 178 -7.90 9.82 23.06
N GLU A 179 -6.62 9.53 23.28
CA GLU A 179 -5.56 10.54 23.25
C GLU A 179 -5.47 11.21 21.89
N LEU A 180 -5.51 10.43 20.79
CA LEU A 180 -5.52 10.99 19.43
C LEU A 180 -6.74 11.88 19.19
N LYS A 181 -7.92 11.42 19.62
CA LYS A 181 -9.17 12.19 19.49
C LYS A 181 -9.14 13.49 20.28
N ASN A 182 -8.61 13.47 21.51
CA ASN A 182 -8.48 14.66 22.36
C ASN A 182 -7.55 15.72 21.73
N LYS A 183 -6.56 15.27 20.95
CA LYS A 183 -5.66 16.14 20.18
C LYS A 183 -6.28 16.69 18.89
N GLY A 184 -7.51 16.28 18.55
CA GLY A 184 -8.19 16.71 17.32
C GLY A 184 -7.68 16.05 16.04
N ILE A 185 -6.89 14.97 16.18
CA ILE A 185 -6.33 14.22 15.04
C ILE A 185 -7.44 13.37 14.42
N PHE A 186 -7.58 13.41 13.09
CA PHE A 186 -8.52 12.54 12.39
C PHE A 186 -7.92 11.14 12.24
N THR A 187 -8.58 10.11 12.76
CA THR A 187 -8.02 8.75 12.79
C THR A 187 -8.81 7.78 11.92
N ILE A 188 -8.09 7.03 11.09
CA ILE A 188 -8.64 5.96 10.26
C ILE A 188 -8.00 4.64 10.68
N ASN A 189 -8.78 3.63 11.04
CA ASN A 189 -8.26 2.33 11.45
C ASN A 189 -8.60 1.26 10.41
N PHE A 190 -7.70 0.30 10.20
CA PHE A 190 -7.89 -0.85 9.33
C PHE A 190 -7.89 -2.17 10.09
N GLU A 191 -8.87 -3.03 9.81
CA GLU A 191 -9.02 -4.36 10.41
C GLU A 191 -8.96 -4.35 11.95
N ASP A 192 -9.51 -3.29 12.55
CA ASP A 192 -9.51 -3.06 13.98
C ASP A 192 -10.82 -3.58 14.60
N LEU A 193 -10.69 -4.60 15.43
CA LEU A 193 -11.76 -5.18 16.24
C LEU A 193 -11.59 -4.88 17.73
N GLY A 194 -10.60 -4.07 18.08
CA GLY A 194 -10.25 -3.70 19.45
C GLY A 194 -11.22 -2.69 20.06
N GLU A 195 -11.01 -2.41 21.36
CA GLU A 195 -11.82 -1.41 22.06
C GLU A 195 -11.65 0.02 21.54
N GLY A 196 -10.53 0.30 20.86
CA GLY A 196 -10.20 1.59 20.27
C GLY A 196 -11.04 1.93 19.04
N ALA A 197 -11.55 0.94 18.31
CA ALA A 197 -12.31 1.11 17.07
C ALA A 197 -13.49 2.09 17.20
N LYS A 198 -14.17 2.10 18.35
CA LYS A 198 -15.32 3.01 18.62
C LYS A 198 -14.94 4.49 18.77
N TYR A 199 -13.66 4.79 18.96
CA TYR A 199 -13.16 6.16 19.10
C TYR A 199 -12.56 6.69 17.80
N ALA A 200 -12.28 5.83 16.82
CA ALA A 200 -11.79 6.25 15.52
C ALA A 200 -12.84 7.07 14.75
N ASN A 201 -12.41 7.96 13.86
CA ASN A 201 -13.32 8.63 12.95
C ASN A 201 -13.89 7.66 11.91
N LEU A 202 -13.04 6.79 11.35
CA LEU A 202 -13.42 5.76 10.37
C LEU A 202 -12.71 4.43 10.69
N VAL A 203 -13.40 3.31 10.50
CA VAL A 203 -12.84 1.96 10.62
C VAL A 203 -13.16 1.17 9.36
N PHE A 204 -12.16 0.70 8.64
CA PHE A 204 -12.32 -0.13 7.44
C PHE A 204 -11.98 -1.59 7.76
N ASN A 205 -12.99 -2.44 7.76
CA ASN A 205 -12.89 -3.86 8.09
C ASN A 205 -13.35 -4.72 6.90
N ALA A 206 -12.49 -4.87 5.90
CA ALA A 206 -12.84 -5.59 4.68
C ALA A 206 -12.98 -7.10 4.93
N LEU A 207 -12.23 -7.65 5.91
CA LEU A 207 -12.18 -9.09 6.19
C LEU A 207 -13.21 -9.53 7.25
N TYR A 208 -13.65 -8.61 8.10
CA TYR A 208 -14.48 -8.92 9.27
C TYR A 208 -15.87 -8.30 9.17
N GLU A 209 -16.61 -8.71 8.14
CA GLU A 209 -17.97 -8.26 7.93
C GLU A 209 -18.88 -8.67 9.11
N HIS A 210 -19.76 -7.75 9.52
CA HIS A 210 -20.79 -7.95 10.55
C HIS A 210 -20.31 -8.29 11.99
N LYS A 211 -19.01 -8.25 12.28
CA LYS A 211 -18.52 -8.55 13.65
C LYS A 211 -18.81 -7.44 14.67
N ILE A 212 -18.78 -6.17 14.24
CA ILE A 212 -19.07 -5.03 15.13
C ILE A 212 -19.94 -4.02 14.37
N PRO A 213 -21.22 -3.87 14.72
CA PRO A 213 -22.09 -2.87 14.10
C PRO A 213 -21.78 -1.48 14.67
N LEU A 214 -20.63 -0.92 14.29
CA LEU A 214 -20.27 0.46 14.64
C LEU A 214 -20.73 1.41 13.55
N ARG A 215 -21.23 2.58 13.94
CA ARG A 215 -21.66 3.63 13.01
C ARG A 215 -20.50 4.16 12.13
N ASN A 216 -19.28 4.06 12.61
CA ASN A 216 -18.06 4.48 11.92
C ASN A 216 -17.34 3.31 11.22
N ALA A 217 -17.93 2.10 11.20
CA ALA A 217 -17.33 0.94 10.55
C ALA A 217 -17.86 0.73 9.13
N TYR A 218 -16.92 0.55 8.21
CA TYR A 218 -17.12 0.28 6.80
C TYR A 218 -16.58 -1.13 6.54
N SER A 219 -17.49 -2.09 6.43
CA SER A 219 -17.13 -3.51 6.35
C SER A 219 -17.57 -4.18 5.05
N GLY A 220 -16.89 -5.29 4.73
CA GLY A 220 -17.14 -6.09 3.54
C GLY A 220 -16.20 -5.76 2.39
N TYR A 221 -16.24 -6.62 1.37
CA TYR A 221 -15.29 -6.63 0.26
C TYR A 221 -15.23 -5.33 -0.55
N LYS A 222 -16.32 -4.55 -0.58
CA LYS A 222 -16.37 -3.24 -1.25
C LYS A 222 -15.35 -2.23 -0.72
N TYR A 223 -14.87 -2.40 0.52
CA TYR A 223 -13.83 -1.56 1.11
C TYR A 223 -12.44 -2.21 1.07
N TYR A 224 -12.30 -3.37 0.42
CA TYR A 224 -11.00 -4.01 0.25
C TYR A 224 -10.12 -3.16 -0.67
N ILE A 225 -8.92 -2.80 -0.20
CA ILE A 225 -7.93 -2.10 -1.01
C ILE A 225 -7.11 -3.14 -1.77
N LEU A 226 -7.48 -3.36 -3.03
CA LEU A 226 -6.74 -4.24 -3.94
C LEU A 226 -5.36 -3.63 -4.26
N ARG A 227 -4.32 -4.47 -4.30
CA ARG A 227 -2.97 -4.02 -4.65
C ARG A 227 -2.91 -3.60 -6.12
N ASP A 228 -2.13 -2.56 -6.41
CA ASP A 228 -1.97 -1.98 -7.75
C ASP A 228 -1.63 -3.04 -8.83
N GLU A 229 -0.86 -4.07 -8.47
CA GLU A 229 -0.47 -5.12 -9.42
C GLU A 229 -1.62 -5.96 -9.95
N PHE A 230 -2.81 -5.96 -9.33
CA PHE A 230 -3.97 -6.73 -9.79
C PHE A 230 -4.90 -5.93 -10.71
N TYR A 231 -4.64 -4.64 -10.91
CA TYR A 231 -5.39 -3.85 -11.87
C TYR A 231 -4.85 -4.06 -13.29
N GLY A 232 -5.74 -3.94 -14.28
CA GLY A 232 -5.37 -3.95 -15.71
C GLY A 232 -5.29 -5.33 -16.37
N TYR A 233 -5.53 -6.41 -15.64
CA TYR A 233 -5.73 -7.72 -16.25
C TYR A 233 -7.05 -7.76 -17.03
N LYS A 234 -7.03 -8.43 -18.19
CA LYS A 234 -8.22 -8.67 -18.99
C LYS A 234 -9.01 -9.84 -18.40
N ASP A 235 -10.32 -9.84 -18.65
CA ASP A 235 -11.11 -11.03 -18.37
C ASP A 235 -10.64 -12.20 -19.27
N ARG A 236 -10.74 -13.43 -18.75
CA ARG A 236 -10.31 -14.65 -19.43
C ARG A 236 -11.33 -15.76 -19.21
N ASP A 237 -11.48 -16.63 -20.19
CA ASP A 237 -12.35 -17.79 -20.07
C ASP A 237 -11.72 -18.89 -19.22
N ILE A 238 -12.55 -19.64 -18.50
CA ILE A 238 -12.10 -20.86 -17.82
C ILE A 238 -11.77 -21.90 -18.89
N LYS A 239 -10.61 -22.56 -18.74
CA LYS A 239 -10.21 -23.67 -19.60
C LYS A 239 -10.88 -24.96 -19.14
N GLU A 240 -11.30 -25.80 -20.10
CA GLU A 240 -11.83 -27.15 -19.81
C GLU A 240 -10.85 -27.99 -19.01
N THR A 241 -9.56 -27.94 -19.35
CA THR A 241 -8.49 -28.66 -18.62
C THR A 241 -7.73 -27.72 -17.70
N VAL A 242 -7.54 -28.13 -16.44
CA VAL A 242 -6.58 -27.49 -15.52
C VAL A 242 -5.17 -27.91 -15.91
N ASN A 243 -4.41 -27.01 -16.54
CA ASN A 243 -3.04 -27.26 -16.95
C ASN A 243 -2.02 -26.65 -15.98
N ASN A 244 -2.40 -25.61 -15.24
CA ASN A 244 -1.52 -24.92 -14.31
C ASN A 244 -2.22 -24.69 -12.97
N ILE A 245 -1.67 -25.26 -11.89
CA ILE A 245 -2.12 -25.01 -10.52
C ILE A 245 -1.11 -24.10 -9.83
N LEU A 246 -1.59 -23.02 -9.20
CA LEU A 246 -0.79 -22.23 -8.28
C LEU A 246 -1.08 -22.65 -6.84
N VAL A 247 -0.04 -23.00 -6.08
CA VAL A 247 -0.10 -23.26 -4.64
C VAL A 247 0.59 -22.13 -3.89
N THR A 248 -0.14 -21.41 -3.03
CA THR A 248 0.44 -20.34 -2.21
C THR A 248 -0.34 -20.13 -0.91
N PHE A 249 0.30 -20.29 0.24
CA PHE A 249 -0.36 -20.20 1.55
C PHE A 249 0.06 -18.96 2.36
N GLY A 250 0.38 -17.87 1.67
CA GLY A 250 0.73 -16.59 2.28
C GLY A 250 2.15 -16.56 2.83
N GLY A 251 2.40 -15.64 3.78
CA GLY A 251 3.75 -15.24 4.17
C GLY A 251 4.58 -16.28 4.92
N THR A 252 3.94 -17.14 5.73
CA THR A 252 4.65 -18.01 6.70
C THR A 252 4.27 -19.49 6.63
N ASP A 253 3.06 -19.82 6.18
CA ASP A 253 2.51 -21.20 6.13
C ASP A 253 2.80 -22.04 7.40
N PRO A 254 2.30 -21.63 8.57
CA PRO A 254 2.65 -22.27 9.85
C PRO A 254 2.20 -23.73 9.95
N SER A 255 1.12 -24.12 9.24
CA SER A 255 0.61 -25.49 9.21
C SER A 255 1.18 -26.34 8.08
N ASN A 256 2.16 -25.82 7.33
CA ASN A 256 2.80 -26.50 6.19
C ASN A 256 1.78 -27.05 5.17
N LEU A 257 0.77 -26.24 4.87
CA LEU A 257 -0.30 -26.57 3.93
C LEU A 257 0.23 -26.65 2.50
N THR A 258 1.33 -25.96 2.18
CA THR A 258 2.03 -26.08 0.89
C THR A 258 2.45 -27.52 0.64
N GLU A 259 3.22 -28.11 1.55
CA GLU A 259 3.69 -29.49 1.39
C GLU A 259 2.52 -30.48 1.39
N LYS A 260 1.56 -30.30 2.29
CA LYS A 260 0.34 -31.12 2.34
C LYS A 260 -0.42 -31.14 1.01
N THR A 261 -0.52 -29.97 0.36
CA THR A 261 -1.20 -29.82 -0.92
C THR A 261 -0.41 -30.49 -2.04
N LEU A 262 0.91 -30.30 -2.08
CA LEU A 262 1.78 -30.97 -3.05
C LEU A 262 1.69 -32.49 -2.95
N GLU A 263 1.73 -33.05 -1.74
CA GLU A 263 1.58 -34.49 -1.53
C GLU A 263 0.22 -35.00 -2.00
N ALA A 264 -0.86 -34.24 -1.77
CA ALA A 264 -2.18 -34.60 -2.24
C ALA A 264 -2.29 -34.59 -3.78
N LEU A 265 -1.71 -33.57 -4.44
CA LEU A 265 -1.66 -33.46 -5.90
C LEU A 265 -0.88 -34.62 -6.53
N LEU A 266 0.25 -35.02 -5.94
CA LEU A 266 1.01 -36.19 -6.39
C LEU A 266 0.23 -37.49 -6.23
N LYS A 267 -0.50 -37.67 -5.12
CA LYS A 267 -1.30 -38.87 -4.84
C LYS A 267 -2.53 -39.03 -5.74
N ILE A 268 -3.02 -37.95 -6.34
CA ILE A 268 -4.08 -38.01 -7.38
C ILE A 268 -3.49 -38.11 -8.79
N ASN A 269 -2.17 -38.28 -8.92
CA ASN A 269 -1.45 -38.36 -10.19
C ASN A 269 -1.66 -37.15 -11.10
N TYR A 270 -1.75 -35.93 -10.54
CA TYR A 270 -1.79 -34.72 -11.34
C TYR A 270 -0.47 -34.54 -12.09
N ASP A 271 -0.54 -34.51 -13.42
CA ASP A 271 0.61 -34.61 -14.33
C ASP A 271 0.94 -33.30 -15.07
N LYS A 272 0.18 -32.24 -14.82
CA LYS A 272 0.39 -30.90 -15.40
C LYS A 272 1.17 -29.99 -14.45
N ASP A 273 1.33 -28.73 -14.83
CA ASP A 273 2.20 -27.78 -14.12
C ASP A 273 1.63 -27.40 -12.75
N ILE A 274 2.51 -27.41 -11.75
CA ILE A 274 2.27 -26.94 -10.40
C ILE A 274 3.31 -25.86 -10.09
N ASN A 275 2.87 -24.61 -10.00
CA ASN A 275 3.67 -23.51 -9.53
C ASN A 275 3.43 -23.30 -8.04
N VAL A 276 4.51 -23.24 -7.25
CA VAL A 276 4.45 -23.04 -5.81
C VAL A 276 5.13 -21.71 -5.51
N VAL A 277 4.45 -20.83 -4.78
CA VAL A 277 5.05 -19.58 -4.31
C VAL A 277 5.13 -19.59 -2.80
N LEU A 278 6.36 -19.66 -2.29
CA LEU A 278 6.66 -19.67 -0.87
C LEU A 278 6.77 -18.26 -0.32
N GLY A 279 6.08 -18.00 0.78
CA GLY A 279 6.20 -16.75 1.52
C GLY A 279 7.60 -16.52 2.08
N LEU A 280 7.92 -15.26 2.38
CA LEU A 280 9.23 -14.87 2.91
C LEU A 280 9.58 -15.59 4.23
N GLY A 281 8.58 -15.82 5.08
CA GLY A 281 8.73 -16.45 6.41
C GLY A 281 8.49 -17.96 6.42
N TYR A 282 8.44 -18.63 5.27
CA TYR A 282 8.34 -20.09 5.21
C TYR A 282 9.57 -20.74 5.85
N LYS A 283 9.38 -21.61 6.85
CA LYS A 283 10.46 -22.08 7.73
C LYS A 283 11.51 -22.95 7.05
N ASP A 284 11.11 -23.87 6.16
CA ASP A 284 12.01 -24.90 5.62
C ASP A 284 12.07 -24.89 4.08
N LYS A 285 12.45 -23.73 3.52
CA LYS A 285 12.55 -23.53 2.07
C LYS A 285 13.51 -24.53 1.42
N LYS A 286 14.66 -24.78 2.03
CA LYS A 286 15.69 -25.67 1.46
C LYS A 286 15.20 -27.10 1.30
N ASN A 287 14.52 -27.64 2.32
CA ASN A 287 14.01 -29.00 2.28
C ASN A 287 12.92 -29.17 1.23
N ILE A 288 11.95 -28.25 1.18
CA ILE A 288 10.87 -28.36 0.19
C ILE A 288 11.43 -28.28 -1.24
N HIS A 289 12.42 -27.41 -1.50
CA HIS A 289 13.12 -27.38 -2.80
C HIS A 289 13.78 -28.72 -3.12
N GLU A 290 14.57 -29.29 -2.21
CA GLU A 290 15.25 -30.57 -2.47
C GLU A 290 14.27 -31.76 -2.59
N LYS A 291 13.20 -31.79 -1.78
CA LYS A 291 12.17 -32.85 -1.83
C LYS A 291 11.47 -32.91 -3.20
N TYR A 292 11.20 -31.75 -3.81
CA TYR A 292 10.44 -31.68 -5.06
C TYR A 292 11.30 -31.42 -6.32
N LYS A 293 12.63 -31.31 -6.19
CA LYS A 293 13.58 -30.98 -7.27
C LYS A 293 13.51 -31.89 -8.51
N ASN A 294 13.18 -33.17 -8.32
CA ASN A 294 13.17 -34.15 -9.40
C ASN A 294 11.81 -34.24 -10.12
N PHE A 295 10.78 -33.52 -9.65
CA PHE A 295 9.47 -33.49 -10.28
C PHE A 295 9.46 -32.42 -11.37
N LYS A 296 9.42 -32.84 -12.64
CA LYS A 296 9.51 -31.93 -13.80
C LYS A 296 8.35 -30.94 -13.90
N ASN A 297 7.20 -31.28 -13.32
CA ASN A 297 5.99 -30.47 -13.34
C ASN A 297 5.82 -29.59 -12.09
N ILE A 298 6.76 -29.59 -11.14
CA ILE A 298 6.69 -28.75 -9.94
C ILE A 298 7.78 -27.68 -10.01
N SER A 299 7.36 -26.41 -10.02
CA SER A 299 8.25 -25.25 -9.95
C SER A 299 8.02 -24.49 -8.65
N ILE A 300 9.04 -24.41 -7.80
CA ILE A 300 8.98 -23.71 -6.52
C ILE A 300 9.70 -22.37 -6.65
N HIS A 301 9.01 -21.30 -6.29
CA HIS A 301 9.48 -19.92 -6.41
C HIS A 301 9.56 -19.25 -5.04
N ASP A 302 10.65 -18.51 -4.83
CA ASP A 302 10.88 -17.69 -3.65
C ASP A 302 10.85 -16.21 -4.01
N SER A 303 10.27 -15.39 -3.12
CA SER A 303 10.43 -13.93 -3.17
C SER A 303 10.06 -13.30 -4.52
N ILE A 304 8.96 -13.75 -5.13
CA ILE A 304 8.50 -13.23 -6.41
C ILE A 304 8.05 -11.77 -6.29
N LYS A 305 8.22 -11.01 -7.37
CA LYS A 305 7.78 -9.61 -7.44
C LYS A 305 6.37 -9.44 -8.00
N ASN A 306 5.92 -10.37 -8.85
CA ASN A 306 4.66 -10.28 -9.58
C ASN A 306 3.75 -11.46 -9.20
N MET A 307 3.10 -11.41 -8.05
CA MET A 307 2.17 -12.47 -7.64
C MET A 307 0.95 -12.54 -8.56
N SER A 308 0.49 -11.38 -9.01
CA SER A 308 -0.63 -11.25 -9.93
C SER A 308 -0.47 -12.06 -11.22
N GLU A 309 0.74 -12.13 -11.77
CA GLU A 309 1.02 -12.88 -13.00
C GLU A 309 0.85 -14.40 -12.80
N TYR A 310 1.34 -14.94 -11.69
CA TYR A 310 1.16 -16.35 -11.34
C TYR A 310 -0.32 -16.68 -11.11
N MET A 311 -1.06 -15.82 -10.41
CA MET A 311 -2.48 -16.02 -10.16
C MET A 311 -3.32 -15.89 -11.43
N TYR A 312 -2.96 -14.98 -12.33
CA TYR A 312 -3.64 -14.76 -13.60
C TYR A 312 -3.38 -15.90 -14.60
N ASN A 313 -2.18 -16.50 -14.58
CA ASN A 313 -1.83 -17.60 -15.48
C ASN A 313 -2.23 -19.00 -14.94
N ALA A 314 -2.60 -19.12 -13.67
CA ALA A 314 -3.10 -20.36 -13.08
C ALA A 314 -4.51 -20.69 -13.58
N ASP A 315 -4.84 -21.95 -13.79
CA ASP A 315 -6.21 -22.40 -14.07
C ASP A 315 -6.98 -22.72 -12.77
N LEU A 316 -6.24 -22.96 -11.68
CA LEU A 316 -6.75 -23.15 -10.31
C LEU A 316 -5.72 -22.64 -9.30
N VAL A 317 -6.17 -21.89 -8.29
CA VAL A 317 -5.32 -21.44 -7.18
C VAL A 317 -5.70 -22.14 -5.90
N ILE A 318 -4.71 -22.66 -5.16
CA ILE A 318 -4.90 -23.27 -3.85
C ILE A 318 -4.20 -22.36 -2.82
N THR A 319 -4.97 -21.82 -1.88
CA THR A 319 -4.46 -20.77 -0.97
C THR A 319 -5.06 -20.80 0.44
N SER A 320 -4.62 -19.87 1.30
CA SER A 320 -5.17 -19.69 2.65
C SER A 320 -6.38 -18.76 2.67
N GLY A 321 -7.11 -18.74 3.78
CA GLY A 321 -8.34 -17.96 3.95
C GLY A 321 -8.09 -16.48 4.24
N GLY A 322 -7.01 -15.90 3.72
CA GLY A 322 -6.58 -14.52 4.00
C GLY A 322 -6.89 -13.52 2.89
N ARG A 323 -6.12 -12.44 2.85
CA ARG A 323 -6.22 -11.36 1.84
C ARG A 323 -6.00 -11.86 0.40
N THR A 324 -5.14 -12.88 0.24
CA THR A 324 -4.86 -13.54 -1.05
C THR A 324 -6.12 -13.96 -1.80
N MET A 325 -7.16 -14.36 -1.07
CA MET A 325 -8.43 -14.77 -1.67
C MET A 325 -9.11 -13.63 -2.46
N TYR A 326 -9.08 -12.41 -1.93
CA TYR A 326 -9.64 -11.23 -2.61
C TYR A 326 -8.88 -10.93 -3.91
N GLU A 327 -7.56 -11.10 -3.88
CA GLU A 327 -6.70 -10.92 -5.04
C GLU A 327 -7.02 -11.95 -6.14
N VAL A 328 -7.22 -13.20 -5.75
CA VAL A 328 -7.59 -14.29 -6.68
C VAL A 328 -8.99 -14.06 -7.27
N VAL A 329 -9.96 -13.66 -6.44
CA VAL A 329 -11.32 -13.32 -6.89
C VAL A 329 -11.31 -12.12 -7.84
N SER A 330 -10.44 -11.13 -7.62
CA SER A 330 -10.31 -9.97 -8.54
C SER A 330 -9.86 -10.36 -9.94
N LEU A 331 -9.12 -11.48 -10.06
CA LEU A 331 -8.67 -12.06 -11.33
C LEU A 331 -9.64 -13.11 -11.88
N LYS A 332 -10.75 -13.39 -11.16
CA LYS A 332 -11.76 -14.39 -11.50
C LYS A 332 -11.17 -15.78 -11.74
N THR A 333 -10.09 -16.12 -11.01
CA THR A 333 -9.44 -17.42 -11.09
C THR A 333 -10.07 -18.37 -10.07
N PRO A 334 -10.55 -19.57 -10.47
CA PRO A 334 -11.09 -20.56 -9.55
C PRO A 334 -10.12 -20.85 -8.41
N CYS A 335 -10.63 -20.92 -7.17
CA CYS A 335 -9.78 -21.12 -6.01
C CYS A 335 -10.34 -22.05 -4.94
N LEU A 336 -9.41 -22.80 -4.34
CA LEU A 336 -9.64 -23.70 -3.22
C LEU A 336 -8.88 -23.18 -1.99
N VAL A 337 -9.56 -23.07 -0.86
CA VAL A 337 -9.04 -22.45 0.35
C VAL A 337 -8.89 -23.45 1.48
N LEU A 338 -7.75 -23.40 2.17
CA LEU A 338 -7.51 -24.07 3.45
C LEU A 338 -7.04 -23.03 4.48
N CYS A 339 -7.84 -22.81 5.52
CA CYS A 339 -7.52 -21.82 6.56
C CYS A 339 -6.32 -22.24 7.40
N GLN A 340 -5.40 -21.30 7.64
CA GLN A 340 -4.19 -21.50 8.45
C GLN A 340 -4.44 -21.40 9.95
N ASN A 341 -5.44 -20.61 10.34
CA ASN A 341 -5.74 -20.27 11.73
C ASN A 341 -7.23 -19.94 11.91
N GLU A 342 -7.66 -19.80 13.16
CA GLU A 342 -9.07 -19.56 13.50
C GLU A 342 -9.59 -18.21 13.02
N ARG A 343 -8.72 -17.19 12.88
CA ARG A 343 -9.16 -15.88 12.37
C ARG A 343 -9.64 -16.00 10.93
N GLU A 344 -8.93 -16.76 10.10
CA GLU A 344 -9.30 -17.00 8.71
C GLU A 344 -10.66 -17.72 8.56
N LEU A 345 -11.04 -18.58 9.52
CA LEU A 345 -12.37 -19.21 9.52
C LEU A 345 -13.51 -18.20 9.67
N THR A 346 -13.22 -17.02 10.20
CA THR A 346 -14.22 -15.97 10.41
C THR A 346 -14.38 -15.04 9.22
N HIS A 347 -13.56 -15.19 8.18
CA HIS A 347 -13.65 -14.39 6.97
C HIS A 347 -14.76 -14.93 6.07
N ILE A 348 -15.94 -14.34 6.17
CA ILE A 348 -17.13 -14.83 5.46
C ILE A 348 -17.01 -14.73 3.94
N PHE A 349 -16.09 -13.90 3.43
CA PHE A 349 -15.86 -13.73 1.99
C PHE A 349 -15.48 -15.05 1.29
N GLY A 350 -14.79 -15.95 2.00
CA GLY A 350 -14.38 -17.26 1.50
C GLY A 350 -15.48 -18.30 1.55
N HIS A 351 -16.57 -18.03 0.85
CA HIS A 351 -17.69 -18.95 0.71
C HIS A 351 -18.06 -19.17 -0.75
N LEU A 352 -18.80 -20.25 -1.01
CA LEU A 352 -19.14 -20.67 -2.37
C LEU A 352 -19.91 -19.61 -3.14
N GLY A 353 -20.71 -18.77 -2.47
CA GLY A 353 -21.49 -17.70 -3.10
C GLY A 353 -20.62 -16.62 -3.77
N ASN A 354 -19.37 -16.48 -3.34
CA ASN A 354 -18.37 -15.62 -3.98
C ASN A 354 -17.44 -16.38 -4.95
N GLY A 355 -17.81 -17.63 -5.30
CA GLY A 355 -17.00 -18.50 -6.15
C GLY A 355 -15.80 -19.14 -5.45
N VAL A 356 -15.74 -19.11 -4.11
CA VAL A 356 -14.62 -19.65 -3.34
C VAL A 356 -15.01 -20.97 -2.68
N ILE A 357 -14.27 -22.05 -2.93
CA ILE A 357 -14.46 -23.31 -2.20
C ILE A 357 -13.53 -23.30 -0.98
N ASN A 358 -14.09 -23.14 0.20
CA ASN A 358 -13.34 -23.14 1.46
C ASN A 358 -13.55 -24.44 2.22
N LEU A 359 -12.47 -25.21 2.38
CA LEU A 359 -12.50 -26.48 3.07
C LEU A 359 -12.47 -26.33 4.60
N GLY A 360 -12.22 -25.13 5.12
CA GLY A 360 -12.11 -24.84 6.54
C GLY A 360 -10.68 -25.00 7.05
N MET A 361 -10.52 -25.37 8.32
CA MET A 361 -9.22 -25.37 8.99
C MET A 361 -8.31 -26.43 8.40
N GLY A 362 -7.25 -25.99 7.70
CA GLY A 362 -6.36 -26.85 6.94
C GLY A 362 -5.74 -27.97 7.78
N LYS A 363 -5.46 -27.72 9.07
CA LYS A 363 -4.95 -28.73 10.00
C LYS A 363 -5.90 -29.93 10.19
N TYR A 364 -7.21 -29.72 10.12
CA TYR A 364 -8.21 -30.77 10.35
C TYR A 364 -8.67 -31.49 9.08
N ILE A 365 -8.31 -30.98 7.90
CA ILE A 365 -8.65 -31.63 6.64
C ILE A 365 -7.81 -32.89 6.48
N THR A 366 -8.45 -34.04 6.34
CA THR A 366 -7.73 -35.30 6.12
C THR A 366 -7.15 -35.34 4.71
N ASP A 367 -6.12 -36.17 4.51
CA ASP A 367 -5.55 -36.42 3.18
C ASP A 367 -6.61 -36.90 2.17
N SER A 368 -7.53 -37.78 2.59
CA SER A 368 -8.61 -38.27 1.73
C SER A 368 -9.58 -37.16 1.34
N MET A 369 -9.94 -36.27 2.27
CA MET A 369 -10.82 -35.14 1.98
C MET A 369 -10.17 -34.16 1.02
N LEU A 370 -8.90 -33.82 1.25
CA LEU A 370 -8.17 -32.90 0.37
C LEU A 370 -8.06 -33.46 -1.04
N ARG A 371 -7.69 -34.74 -1.19
CA ARG A 371 -7.61 -35.40 -2.51
C ARG A 371 -8.95 -35.41 -3.24
N SER A 372 -10.04 -35.73 -2.53
CA SER A 372 -11.39 -35.75 -3.12
C SER A 372 -11.78 -34.37 -3.67
N ASN A 373 -11.62 -33.32 -2.86
CA ASN A 373 -11.97 -31.96 -3.25
C ASN A 373 -11.05 -31.43 -4.37
N LEU A 374 -9.75 -31.74 -4.32
CA LEU A 374 -8.84 -31.39 -5.42
C LEU A 374 -9.27 -32.06 -6.72
N ASN A 375 -9.54 -33.36 -6.70
CA ASN A 375 -9.95 -34.09 -7.89
C ASN A 375 -11.28 -33.57 -8.45
N GLU A 376 -12.25 -33.28 -7.60
CA GLU A 376 -13.52 -32.67 -7.98
C GLU A 376 -13.31 -31.33 -8.70
N VAL A 377 -12.63 -30.36 -8.08
CA VAL A 377 -12.42 -29.04 -8.67
C VAL A 377 -11.55 -29.09 -9.94
N ILE A 378 -10.59 -30.02 -10.02
CA ILE A 378 -9.75 -30.20 -11.20
C ILE A 378 -10.54 -30.75 -12.39
N THR A 379 -11.44 -31.72 -12.15
CA THR A 379 -12.15 -32.45 -13.21
C THR A 379 -13.48 -31.83 -13.59
N ASP A 380 -14.13 -31.10 -12.67
CA ASP A 380 -15.42 -30.47 -12.92
C ASP A 380 -15.23 -29.07 -13.56
N PHE A 381 -15.45 -29.01 -14.87
CA PHE A 381 -15.40 -27.76 -15.63
C PHE A 381 -16.57 -26.82 -15.31
N GLU A 382 -17.78 -27.36 -15.13
CA GLU A 382 -18.98 -26.55 -14.88
C GLU A 382 -18.91 -25.91 -13.49
N LEU A 383 -18.40 -26.63 -12.49
CA LEU A 383 -18.11 -26.06 -11.17
C LEU A 383 -17.16 -24.86 -11.27
N ARG A 384 -16.04 -24.99 -12.00
CA ARG A 384 -15.08 -23.89 -12.17
C ARG A 384 -15.67 -22.71 -12.94
N LYS A 385 -16.56 -22.97 -13.90
CA LYS A 385 -17.29 -21.93 -14.62
C LYS A 385 -18.27 -21.20 -13.70
N GLU A 386 -19.04 -21.92 -12.90
CA GLU A 386 -19.94 -21.34 -11.89
C GLU A 386 -19.16 -20.49 -10.87
N MET A 387 -17.98 -20.95 -10.44
CA MET A 387 -17.10 -20.16 -9.57
C MET A 387 -16.73 -18.83 -10.23
N LYS A 388 -16.33 -18.84 -11.51
CA LYS A 388 -16.01 -17.62 -12.26
C LYS A 388 -17.21 -16.67 -12.35
N GLU A 389 -18.38 -17.18 -12.73
CA GLU A 389 -19.61 -16.39 -12.87
C GLU A 389 -19.98 -15.69 -11.55
N ARG A 390 -19.79 -16.37 -10.41
CA ARG A 390 -19.99 -15.75 -9.09
C ARG A 390 -18.95 -14.66 -8.80
N MET A 391 -17.69 -14.88 -9.13
CA MET A 391 -16.63 -13.87 -8.98
C MET A 391 -16.88 -12.64 -9.86
N GLU A 392 -17.47 -12.79 -11.05
CA GLU A 392 -17.82 -11.68 -11.95
C GLU A 392 -18.82 -10.68 -11.33
N SER A 393 -19.64 -11.14 -10.38
CA SER A 393 -20.57 -10.28 -9.65
C SER A 393 -19.91 -9.40 -8.57
N ILE A 394 -18.61 -9.61 -8.30
CA ILE A 394 -17.87 -8.97 -7.22
C ILE A 394 -16.91 -7.93 -7.80
N ASP A 395 -17.18 -6.66 -7.50
CA ASP A 395 -16.26 -5.58 -7.87
C ASP A 395 -15.35 -5.19 -6.69
N LEU A 396 -14.07 -5.55 -6.81
CA LEU A 396 -12.99 -5.21 -5.86
C LEU A 396 -12.16 -4.00 -6.31
N SER A 397 -12.47 -3.39 -7.45
CA SER A 397 -11.65 -2.32 -8.05
C SER A 397 -11.90 -0.94 -7.45
N ASN A 398 -12.96 -0.79 -6.66
CA ASN A 398 -13.41 0.52 -6.17
C ASN A 398 -13.04 0.82 -4.71
N GLY A 399 -12.50 -0.14 -3.95
CA GLY A 399 -12.21 0.07 -2.52
C GLY A 399 -11.31 1.28 -2.26
N PHE A 400 -10.35 1.54 -3.15
CA PHE A 400 -9.50 2.72 -3.05
C PHE A 400 -10.25 4.03 -3.31
N LYS A 401 -11.12 4.06 -4.32
CA LYS A 401 -11.93 5.27 -4.62
C LYS A 401 -12.87 5.59 -3.47
N ILE A 402 -13.46 4.56 -2.87
CA ILE A 402 -14.35 4.71 -1.72
C ILE A 402 -13.58 5.24 -0.50
N PHE A 403 -12.32 4.81 -0.32
CA PHE A 403 -11.47 5.30 0.76
C PHE A 403 -11.11 6.79 0.62
N LEU A 404 -10.99 7.31 -0.61
CA LEU A 404 -10.63 8.71 -0.86
C LEU A 404 -11.80 9.73 -0.81
N ILE A 405 -13.04 9.26 -0.91
CA ILE A 405 -14.27 10.09 -0.84
C ILE A 405 -14.64 10.32 0.62
#